data_AF-A0A932PR41-F1
#
_entry.id   AF-A0A932PR41-F1
#
_cell.length_a   1.000
_cell.length_b   1.000
_cell.length_c   1.000
_cell.angle_alpha   90.00
_cell.angle_beta   90.00
_cell.angle_gamma   90.00
#
_symmetry.space_group_name_H-M   'P 1'
#
loop_
_entity.id
_entity.type
_entity.pdbx_description
1 polymer ?
#
loop_
_entity_poly.entity_id
_entity_poly.type
_entity_poly.pdbx_seq_one_letter_code
_entity_poly.pdbx_strand_id
1 'polypeptide(L)' 'MAQVNQHLQQAQTELKLEVDAGSGRTVFQLVQHGTGELVMQVPSAEILGMSRRMREIEGQGGGSGALVDKEG' A
#
# COMPACT_ATOMS: atom_id res chain seq x y z
N MET A 1 17.11 1.60 15.80
CA MET A 1 17.04 0.49 14.82
C MET A 1 17.33 -0.89 15.43
N ALA A 2 18.30 -1.05 16.33
CA ALA A 2 18.68 -2.37 16.88
C ALA A 2 17.57 -3.07 17.71
N GLN A 3 16.81 -2.33 18.51
CA GLN A 3 15.82 -2.89 19.43
C GLN A 3 14.59 -3.49 18.72
N VAL A 4 14.18 -2.90 17.59
CA VAL A 4 13.08 -3.42 16.76
C VAL A 4 13.48 -4.75 16.13
N ASN A 5 14.68 -4.83 15.55
CA ASN A 5 15.19 -6.06 14.95
C ASN A 5 15.32 -7.20 15.97
N GLN A 6 15.72 -6.90 17.20
CA GLN A 6 15.89 -7.90 18.25
C GLN A 6 14.54 -8.47 18.72
N HIS A 7 13.49 -7.64 18.77
CA HIS A 7 12.14 -8.10 19.07
C HIS A 7 11.54 -8.96 17.94
N LEU A 8 11.78 -8.58 16.68
CA LEU A 8 11.34 -9.33 15.49
C LEU A 8 11.97 -10.72 15.40
N GLN A 9 13.25 -10.87 15.78
CA GLN A 9 13.94 -12.16 15.82
C GLN A 9 13.41 -13.09 16.90
N GLN A 10 13.04 -12.55 18.07
CA GLN A 10 12.46 -13.34 19.17
C GLN A 10 11.03 -13.79 18.87
N ALA A 11 10.26 -12.99 18.12
CA ALA A 11 8.87 -13.27 17.78
C ALA A 11 8.69 -14.28 16.63
N GLN A 12 9.78 -14.74 15.99
CA GLN A 12 9.74 -15.53 14.76
C GLN A 12 8.81 -14.90 13.72
N THR A 13 9.03 -13.64 13.41
CA THR A 13 8.25 -12.91 12.41
C THR A 13 9.15 -12.43 11.28
N GLU A 14 8.68 -12.55 10.05
CA GLU A 14 9.33 -12.08 8.83
C GLU A 14 8.78 -10.69 8.45
N LEU A 15 9.67 -9.74 8.17
CA LEU A 15 9.30 -8.44 7.63
C LEU A 15 9.37 -8.49 6.10
N LYS A 16 8.24 -8.27 5.45
CA LYS A 16 8.11 -8.13 3.99
C LYS A 16 7.88 -6.67 3.62
N LEU A 17 8.59 -6.21 2.61
CA LEU A 17 8.46 -4.87 2.06
C LEU A 17 8.08 -4.97 0.60
N GLU A 18 6.90 -4.48 0.27
CA GLU A 18 6.34 -4.54 -1.07
C GLU A 18 5.74 -3.19 -1.46
N VAL A 19 5.47 -3.00 -2.75
CA VAL A 19 4.68 -1.86 -3.23
C VAL A 19 3.31 -2.40 -3.60
N ASP A 20 2.26 -1.82 -3.02
CA ASP A 20 0.90 -2.16 -3.40
C ASP A 20 0.58 -1.57 -4.77
N ALA A 21 0.47 -2.41 -5.78
CA ALA A 21 0.21 -1.99 -7.16
C ALA A 21 -1.09 -1.17 -7.31
N GLY A 22 -2.11 -1.44 -6.50
CA GLY A 22 -3.39 -0.75 -6.59
C GLY A 22 -3.34 0.70 -6.09
N SER A 23 -2.60 0.96 -5.01
CA SER A 23 -2.46 2.31 -4.47
C SER A 23 -1.18 3.03 -4.91
N GLY A 24 -0.20 2.26 -5.42
CA GLY A 24 1.17 2.70 -5.65
C GLY A 24 1.91 3.09 -4.37
N ARG A 25 1.45 2.64 -3.20
CA ARG A 25 2.06 2.94 -1.90
C ARG A 25 2.99 1.81 -1.48
N THR A 26 4.08 2.16 -0.80
CA THR A 26 4.93 1.18 -0.11
C THR A 26 4.16 0.58 1.07
N VAL A 27 4.19 -0.74 1.19
CA VAL A 27 3.52 -1.52 2.23
C VAL A 27 4.55 -2.37 2.96
N PHE A 28 4.54 -2.26 4.28
CA PHE A 28 5.28 -3.11 5.19
C PHE A 28 4.31 -4.15 5.75
N GLN A 29 4.64 -5.42 5.61
CA GLN A 29 3.89 -6.54 6.17
C GLN A 29 4.77 -7.30 7.15
N LEU A 30 4.25 -7.51 8.34
CA LEU A 30 4.84 -8.41 9.32
C LEU A 30 4.07 -9.73 9.26
N VAL A 31 4.77 -10.81 8.95
CA VAL A 31 4.19 -12.14 8.76
C VAL A 31 4.78 -13.09 9.79
N GLN A 32 3.97 -13.95 10.39
CA GLN A 32 4.45 -14.96 11.31
C GLN A 32 5.18 -16.09 10.56
N HIS A 33 6.40 -16.38 10.99
CA HIS A 33 7.22 -17.41 10.41
C HIS A 33 6.64 -18.80 10.73
N GLY A 34 6.51 -19.65 9.72
CA GLY A 34 5.96 -21.01 9.84
C GLY A 34 4.48 -21.13 9.47
N THR A 35 3.63 -20.17 9.82
CA THR A 35 2.21 -20.17 9.44
C THR A 35 1.92 -19.30 8.22
N GLY A 36 2.71 -18.24 8.01
CA GLY A 36 2.44 -17.25 6.96
C GLY A 36 1.32 -16.27 7.31
N GLU A 37 0.89 -16.23 8.58
CA GLU A 37 -0.20 -15.36 9.03
C GLU A 37 0.24 -13.89 9.08
N LEU A 38 -0.60 -12.98 8.57
CA LEU A 38 -0.34 -11.54 8.61
C LEU A 38 -0.58 -11.01 10.04
N VAL A 39 0.50 -10.62 10.71
CA VAL A 39 0.47 -10.05 12.06
C VAL A 39 0.14 -8.56 12.01
N MET A 40 0.74 -7.83 11.07
CA MET A 40 0.54 -6.38 10.95
C MET A 40 0.83 -5.90 9.53
N GLN A 41 0.12 -4.86 9.11
CA GLN A 41 0.37 -4.17 7.84
C GLN A 41 0.39 -2.64 8.06
N VAL A 42 1.39 -1.97 7.48
CA VAL A 42 1.49 -0.51 7.49
C VAL A 42 1.77 -0.02 6.06
N PRO A 43 0.92 0.84 5.46
CA PRO A 43 -0.37 1.31 5.95
C PRO A 43 -1.40 0.19 6.11
N SER A 44 -2.45 0.39 6.92
CA SER A 44 -3.50 -0.61 7.09
C SER A 44 -4.27 -0.85 5.78
N ALA A 45 -4.90 -2.02 5.67
CA ALA A 45 -5.69 -2.41 4.51
C ALA A 45 -6.80 -1.39 4.17
N GLU A 46 -7.39 -0.77 5.18
CA GLU A 46 -8.41 0.27 5.00
C GLU A 46 -7.84 1.52 4.30
N ILE A 47 -6.67 2.00 4.73
CA ILE A 47 -6.00 3.16 4.14
C ILE A 47 -5.52 2.84 2.72
N LEU A 48 -5.05 1.61 2.49
CA LEU A 48 -4.72 1.14 1.14
C LEU A 48 -5.97 1.11 0.24
N GLY A 49 -7.10 0.60 0.74
CA GLY A 49 -8.36 0.58 0.01
C GLY A 49 -8.89 1.98 -0.31
N MET A 50 -8.71 2.94 0.60
CA MET A 50 -9.01 4.35 0.32
C MET A 50 -8.06 4.91 -0.76
N SER A 51 -6.77 4.63 -0.68
CA SER A 51 -5.77 5.10 -1.65
C SER A 51 -6.02 4.55 -3.06
N ARG A 52 -6.44 3.28 -3.19
CA ARG A 52 -6.86 2.68 -4.46
C ARG A 52 -8.03 3.44 -5.08
N ARG A 53 -9.09 3.68 -4.29
CA ARG A 53 -10.28 4.42 -4.74
C ARG A 53 -9.96 5.85 -5.20
N MET A 54 -9.08 6.55 -4.48
CA MET A 54 -8.62 7.89 -4.91
C MET A 54 -7.92 7.83 -6.27
N ARG A 55 -7.01 6.88 -6.46
CA ARG A 55 -6.30 6.69 -7.74
C ARG A 55 -7.25 6.31 -8.88
N GLU A 56 -8.26 5.51 -8.61
CA GLU A 56 -9.30 5.16 -9.60
C GLU A 56 -10.09 6.41 -10.05
N ILE A 57 -10.46 7.29 -9.11
CA ILE A 57 -11.15 8.56 -9.41
C ILE A 57 -10.25 9.48 -10.23
N GLU A 58 -8.97 9.61 -9.87
CA GLU A 58 -7.99 10.39 -10.64
C GLU A 58 -7.83 9.85 -12.07
N GLY A 59 -7.76 8.53 -12.23
CA GLY A 59 -7.69 7.88 -13.55
C GLY A 59 -8.94 8.08 -14.41
N GLN A 60 -10.11 8.24 -13.79
CA GLN A 60 -11.37 8.56 -14.48
C GLN A 60 -11.53 10.06 -14.80
N GLY A 61 -10.78 10.94 -14.11
CA GLY A 61 -10.78 12.39 -14.31
C GLY A 61 -10.00 12.89 -15.54
N GLY A 62 -9.32 12.01 -16.27
CA GLY A 62 -8.50 12.35 -17.44
C GLY A 62 -9.27 12.69 -18.73
N GLY A 63 -10.60 12.68 -18.72
CA GLY A 63 -11.44 12.93 -19.89
C GLY A 63 -11.84 14.41 -20.15
N SER A 64 -11.52 15.34 -19.25
CA SER A 64 -11.97 16.75 -19.37
C SER A 64 -10.88 17.73 -19.82
N GLY A 65 -9.87 17.26 -20.55
CA GLY A 65 -8.92 18.11 -21.28
C GLY A 65 -9.23 18.23 -22.78
N ALA A 66 -10.08 17.36 -23.32
CA ALA A 66 -10.37 17.30 -24.76
C ALA A 66 -11.50 18.26 -25.22
N LEU A 67 -12.06 19.06 -24.31
CA LEU A 67 -13.11 20.04 -24.59
C LEU A 67 -12.61 21.48 -24.40
N VAL A 68 -11.33 21.76 -24.71
CA VAL A 68 -10.81 23.12 -24.86
C VAL A 68 -10.00 23.20 -26.15
N ASP A 69 -10.49 22.58 -27.22
CA ASP A 69 -10.02 22.88 -28.57
C ASP A 69 -11.16 22.65 -29.57
N LYS A 70 -12.23 23.43 -29.39
CA LYS A 70 -13.04 23.82 -30.54
C LYS A 70 -13.89 25.04 -30.20
N GLU A 71 -13.50 26.14 -30.84
CA GLU A 71 -14.31 27.27 -31.30
C GLU A 71 -14.41 28.48 -30.34
N GLY A 72 -13.81 29.59 -30.81
CA GLY A 72 -13.75 30.90 -30.21
C GLY A 72 -12.67 31.75 -30.87
#